data_AF-A0AAV4H0M3-F1
#
_entry.id   AF-A0AAV4H0M3-F1
#
_cell.length_a   1.000
_cell.length_b   1.000
_cell.length_c   1.000
_cell.angle_alpha   90.00
_cell.angle_beta   90.00
_cell.angle_gamma   90.00
#
_symmetry.space_group_name_H-M   'P 1'
#
loop_
_entity.id
_entity.type
_entity.pdbx_description
1 polymer ?
#
loop_
_entity_poly.entity_id
_entity_poly.type
_entity_poly.pdbx_seq_one_letter_code
_entity_poly.pdbx_strand_id
1 'polypeptide(L)'
;MSRQRPQYPCASCGKACNKDAIECSACQLWVHRECVPMDKSVMREWDAPGLDFMCRACSFTSDPDPVTYDFAAACKRLQDAVNSPSLQYVLSAEHLLLRTYEVKLPPIVVSSYPGSTDPQAREILQKFQPVILNSYTPLYVQGDGNCLFRALSRGFFGTEKHHLHIRLLSALEMASQLPFYDEQHKISAFFLGEAEYLYDPYCFEFKAASTPGSWSSITHFYAASAALKVAFRSYCPPIMNDYFMSSPLTRKICGRGVKRFAVPMAIVMWSSSIVPYDEVYEEFTPVYRNDSEEALSDQSEDDDGVTAVPLAEALPDLDEVPTTSISDFQDEDPASPACRFPDDELIFPAEAPSDEVDH
;
A
#
# COMPACT_ATOMS: atom_id res chain seq x y z
N MET A 1 -54.36 -1.89 9.76
CA MET A 1 -53.49 -2.99 10.25
C MET A 1 -52.09 -2.71 9.76
N SER A 2 -51.16 -2.30 10.63
CA SER A 2 -49.74 -2.17 10.27
C SER A 2 -49.18 -3.58 10.06
N ARG A 3 -48.66 -3.88 8.87
CA ARG A 3 -47.93 -5.13 8.64
C ARG A 3 -46.72 -5.12 9.57
N GLN A 4 -46.67 -6.03 10.55
CA GLN A 4 -45.45 -6.25 11.34
C GLN A 4 -44.36 -6.68 10.36
N ARG A 5 -43.25 -5.92 10.32
CA ARG A 5 -42.09 -6.32 9.54
C ARG A 5 -41.51 -7.60 10.16
N PRO A 6 -41.08 -8.58 9.35
CA PRO A 6 -40.38 -9.74 9.86
C PRO A 6 -39.19 -9.29 10.70
N GLN A 7 -39.08 -9.82 11.91
CA GLN A 7 -37.93 -9.59 12.79
C GLN A 7 -36.88 -10.65 12.48
N TYR A 8 -35.76 -10.24 11.89
CA TYR A 8 -34.62 -11.12 11.63
C TYR A 8 -33.71 -11.20 12.86
N PRO A 9 -33.11 -12.35 13.19
CA PRO A 9 -32.14 -12.44 14.29
C PRO A 9 -30.84 -11.73 13.91
N CYS A 10 -30.26 -10.99 14.86
CA CYS A 10 -28.96 -10.34 14.71
C CYS A 10 -27.84 -11.36 14.65
N ALA A 11 -26.98 -11.27 13.63
CA ALA A 11 -25.87 -12.21 13.45
C ALA A 11 -24.80 -12.14 14.56
N SER A 12 -24.75 -11.03 15.31
CA SER A 12 -23.77 -10.83 16.40
C SER A 12 -24.32 -11.30 17.77
N CYS A 13 -25.54 -10.87 18.14
CA CYS A 13 -26.09 -11.13 19.47
C CYS A 13 -27.27 -12.13 19.52
N GLY A 14 -27.77 -12.59 18.37
CA GLY A 14 -28.90 -13.51 18.25
C GLY A 14 -30.29 -12.94 18.56
N LYS A 15 -30.38 -11.70 19.07
CA LYS A 15 -31.65 -11.04 19.39
C LYS A 15 -32.36 -10.53 18.13
N ALA A 16 -33.66 -10.35 18.19
CA ALA A 16 -34.46 -9.80 17.09
C ALA A 16 -34.01 -8.37 16.70
N CYS A 17 -33.68 -8.17 15.43
CA CYS A 17 -33.42 -6.88 14.81
C CYS A 17 -34.69 -6.01 14.81
N ASN A 18 -34.54 -4.77 15.29
CA ASN A 18 -35.59 -3.75 15.24
C ASN A 18 -35.28 -2.76 14.09
N LYS A 19 -35.71 -1.50 14.19
CA LYS A 19 -35.46 -0.48 13.17
C LYS A 19 -33.99 -0.05 13.06
N ASP A 20 -33.16 -0.36 14.05
CA ASP A 20 -31.77 0.07 14.16
C ASP A 20 -30.79 -1.08 13.86
N ALA A 21 -30.93 -1.63 12.66
CA ALA A 21 -30.09 -2.70 12.15
C ALA A 21 -29.64 -2.38 10.72
N ILE A 22 -28.49 -2.91 10.35
CA ILE A 22 -27.89 -2.81 9.03
C ILE A 22 -27.70 -4.20 8.43
N GLU A 23 -27.98 -4.34 7.14
CA GLU A 23 -27.86 -5.61 6.41
C GLU A 23 -26.45 -5.74 5.82
N CYS A 24 -25.83 -6.90 5.98
CA CYS A 24 -24.56 -7.21 5.34
C CYS A 24 -24.77 -7.56 3.87
N SER A 25 -24.14 -6.83 2.95
CA SER A 25 -24.22 -7.08 1.50
C SER A 25 -23.69 -8.46 1.10
N ALA A 26 -22.72 -9.01 1.85
CA ALA A 26 -22.09 -10.29 1.51
C ALA A 26 -22.91 -11.51 1.98
N CYS A 27 -23.38 -11.54 3.23
CA CYS A 27 -24.10 -12.71 3.77
C CYS A 27 -25.60 -12.50 3.94
N GLN A 28 -26.12 -11.29 3.64
CA GLN A 28 -27.54 -10.94 3.75
C GLN A 28 -28.10 -11.11 5.18
N LEU A 29 -27.22 -11.15 6.18
CA LEU A 29 -27.60 -11.18 7.59
C LEU A 29 -27.66 -9.77 8.16
N TRP A 30 -28.60 -9.56 9.07
CA TRP A 30 -28.81 -8.29 9.75
C TRP A 30 -27.99 -8.22 11.03
N VAL A 31 -27.41 -7.06 11.32
CA VAL A 31 -26.66 -6.78 12.54
C VAL A 31 -27.21 -5.50 13.17
N HIS A 32 -27.50 -5.52 14.47
CA HIS A 32 -27.83 -4.28 15.18
C HIS A 32 -26.66 -3.30 15.08
N ARG A 33 -26.94 -2.01 14.88
CA ARG A 33 -25.86 -1.00 14.82
C ARG A 33 -25.06 -0.93 16.12
N GLU A 34 -25.71 -1.13 17.27
CA GLU A 34 -25.07 -1.24 18.58
C GLU A 34 -24.16 -2.47 18.74
N CYS A 35 -24.33 -3.50 17.90
CA CYS A 35 -23.48 -4.70 17.91
C CYS A 35 -22.25 -4.57 17.01
N VAL A 36 -22.09 -3.45 16.29
CA VAL A 36 -20.92 -3.14 15.48
C VAL A 36 -20.09 -2.09 16.24
N PRO A 37 -18.75 -2.26 16.36
CA PRO A 37 -17.91 -1.35 17.14
C PRO A 37 -17.64 -0.02 16.42
N MET A 38 -18.68 0.71 16.05
CA MET A 38 -18.58 2.00 15.36
C MET A 38 -19.29 3.11 16.12
N ASP A 39 -18.79 4.33 16.00
CA ASP A 39 -19.43 5.52 16.55
C ASP A 39 -20.63 5.98 15.69
N LYS A 40 -21.40 6.94 16.22
CA LYS A 40 -22.59 7.49 15.54
C LYS A 40 -22.25 8.28 14.26
N SER A 41 -21.02 8.79 14.12
CA SER A 41 -20.57 9.47 12.90
C SER A 41 -20.43 8.45 11.77
N VAL A 42 -19.66 7.39 12.01
CA VAL A 42 -19.43 6.30 11.06
C VAL A 42 -20.75 5.63 10.67
N MET A 43 -21.68 5.46 11.62
CA MET A 43 -23.02 4.94 11.32
C MET A 43 -23.79 5.78 10.31
N ARG A 44 -23.71 7.12 10.38
CA ARG A 44 -24.38 8.01 9.42
C ARG A 44 -23.72 7.95 8.06
N GLU A 45 -22.40 7.76 8.02
CA GLU A 45 -21.68 7.60 6.75
C GLU A 45 -22.13 6.32 6.03
N TRP A 46 -22.36 5.21 6.74
CA TRP A 46 -22.96 4.00 6.19
C TRP A 46 -24.40 4.14 5.68
N ASP A 47 -25.11 5.21 6.04
CA ASP A 47 -26.45 5.50 5.49
C ASP A 47 -26.37 6.16 4.10
N ALA A 48 -25.17 6.50 3.61
CA ALA A 48 -25.01 7.08 2.28
C ALA A 48 -25.43 6.07 1.19
N PRO A 49 -26.14 6.55 0.15
CA PRO A 49 -26.64 5.67 -0.91
C PRO A 49 -25.50 5.04 -1.70
N GLY A 50 -25.66 3.77 -2.05
CA GLY A 50 -24.69 3.01 -2.85
C GLY A 50 -23.57 2.33 -2.05
N LEU A 51 -23.51 2.52 -0.73
CA LEU A 51 -22.54 1.83 0.11
C LEU A 51 -23.02 0.44 0.53
N ASP A 52 -22.14 -0.54 0.36
CA ASP A 52 -22.37 -1.93 0.74
C ASP A 52 -21.67 -2.23 2.07
N PHE A 53 -22.45 -2.29 3.15
CA PHE A 53 -21.93 -2.66 4.46
C PHE A 53 -21.56 -4.15 4.51
N MET A 54 -20.39 -4.47 5.07
CA MET A 54 -19.97 -5.84 5.35
C MET A 54 -19.82 -6.05 6.86
N CYS A 55 -20.44 -7.11 7.38
CA CYS A 55 -20.32 -7.48 8.79
C CYS A 55 -18.94 -8.08 9.10
N ARG A 56 -18.58 -8.10 10.40
CA ARG A 56 -17.28 -8.61 10.87
C ARG A 56 -16.97 -10.02 10.35
N ALA A 57 -17.96 -10.91 10.32
CA ALA A 57 -17.75 -12.28 9.84
C ALA A 57 -17.39 -12.36 8.35
N CYS A 58 -17.82 -11.38 7.53
CA CYS A 58 -17.50 -11.32 6.10
C CYS A 58 -16.27 -10.48 5.79
N SER A 59 -15.82 -9.62 6.72
CA SER A 59 -14.64 -8.76 6.54
C SER A 59 -13.37 -9.31 7.18
N PHE A 60 -13.46 -10.43 7.92
CA PHE A 60 -12.33 -11.04 8.63
C PHE A 60 -12.12 -12.48 8.16
N THR A 61 -10.89 -12.97 8.30
CA THR A 61 -10.53 -14.34 7.97
C THR A 61 -11.26 -15.33 8.87
N SER A 62 -11.66 -16.47 8.31
CA SER A 62 -12.29 -17.58 9.05
C SER A 62 -11.29 -18.52 9.73
N ASP A 63 -10.00 -18.40 9.39
CA ASP A 63 -8.92 -19.27 9.87
C ASP A 63 -8.54 -19.02 11.35
N PRO A 64 -7.91 -20.01 12.02
CA PRO A 64 -7.77 -19.99 13.46
C PRO A 64 -6.70 -19.01 13.94
N ASP A 65 -7.13 -18.11 14.82
CA ASP A 65 -6.41 -17.33 15.83
C ASP A 65 -5.02 -16.73 15.46
N PRO A 66 -4.89 -15.38 15.37
CA PRO A 66 -5.93 -14.36 15.59
C PRO A 66 -6.81 -14.15 14.37
N VAL A 67 -8.10 -13.90 14.62
CA VAL A 67 -9.05 -13.42 13.60
C VAL A 67 -8.61 -12.03 13.16
N THR A 68 -8.13 -11.91 11.91
CA THR A 68 -7.63 -10.65 11.34
C THR A 68 -8.53 -10.15 10.22
N TYR A 69 -8.51 -8.85 9.96
CA TYR A 69 -9.18 -8.29 8.79
C TYR A 69 -8.65 -8.96 7.52
N ASP A 70 -9.55 -9.36 6.62
CA ASP A 70 -9.19 -10.04 5.38
C ASP A 70 -8.74 -9.02 4.32
N PHE A 71 -7.47 -8.62 4.42
CA PHE A 71 -6.86 -7.67 3.49
C PHE A 71 -6.84 -8.20 2.06
N ALA A 72 -6.74 -9.52 1.85
CA ALA A 72 -6.76 -10.10 0.50
C ALA A 72 -8.14 -9.95 -0.14
N ALA A 73 -9.22 -10.23 0.61
CA ALA A 73 -10.58 -10.02 0.15
C ALA A 73 -10.89 -8.53 -0.10
N ALA A 74 -10.35 -7.62 0.72
CA ALA A 74 -10.48 -6.18 0.51
C ALA A 74 -9.79 -5.71 -0.78
N CYS A 75 -8.54 -6.14 -1.00
CA CYS A 75 -7.83 -5.89 -2.25
C CYS A 75 -8.61 -6.43 -3.45
N LYS A 76 -9.15 -7.65 -3.36
CA LYS A 76 -9.98 -8.24 -4.42
C LYS A 76 -11.23 -7.41 -4.73
N ARG A 77 -11.93 -6.88 -3.73
CA ARG A 77 -13.10 -5.99 -3.97
C ARG A 77 -12.71 -4.72 -4.73
N LEU A 78 -11.55 -4.13 -4.41
CA LEU A 78 -11.01 -3.01 -5.19
C LEU A 78 -10.67 -3.42 -6.62
N GLN A 79 -10.00 -4.56 -6.79
CA GLN A 79 -9.62 -5.13 -8.08
C GLN A 79 -10.85 -5.36 -8.98
N ASP A 80 -11.89 -6.00 -8.46
CA ASP A 80 -13.15 -6.28 -9.18
C ASP A 80 -13.86 -4.98 -9.58
N ALA A 81 -13.61 -3.88 -8.86
CA ALA A 81 -14.23 -2.58 -9.09
C ALA A 81 -13.43 -1.64 -10.00
N VAL A 82 -12.18 -1.96 -10.39
CA VAL A 82 -11.28 -1.06 -11.16
C VAL A 82 -11.96 -0.50 -12.41
N ASN A 83 -12.78 -1.32 -13.08
CA ASN A 83 -13.43 -0.98 -14.35
C ASN A 83 -14.92 -0.67 -14.16
N SER A 84 -15.39 -0.66 -12.92
CA SER A 84 -16.79 -0.49 -12.59
C SER A 84 -17.10 0.99 -12.32
N PRO A 85 -18.25 1.51 -12.77
CA PRO A 85 -18.74 2.82 -12.31
C PRO A 85 -18.97 2.86 -10.78
N SER A 86 -18.98 1.70 -10.12
CA SER A 86 -19.11 1.59 -8.66
C SER A 86 -17.80 1.75 -7.90
N LEU A 87 -16.65 1.97 -8.57
CA LEU A 87 -15.34 2.06 -7.91
C LEU A 87 -15.37 2.99 -6.70
N GLN A 88 -15.96 4.18 -6.85
CA GLN A 88 -15.97 5.14 -5.75
C GLN A 88 -16.82 4.71 -4.54
N TYR A 89 -17.89 3.93 -4.76
CA TYR A 89 -18.64 3.36 -3.65
C TYR A 89 -17.85 2.26 -2.94
N VAL A 90 -17.12 1.42 -3.68
CA VAL A 90 -16.26 0.38 -3.10
C VAL A 90 -15.11 1.01 -2.32
N LEU A 91 -14.46 2.05 -2.85
CA LEU A 91 -13.41 2.80 -2.14
C LEU A 91 -13.92 3.39 -0.82
N SER A 92 -15.08 4.04 -0.87
CA SER A 92 -15.72 4.62 0.31
C SER A 92 -16.08 3.55 1.33
N ALA A 93 -16.62 2.41 0.88
CA ALA A 93 -16.95 1.27 1.73
C ALA A 93 -15.69 0.68 2.39
N GLU A 94 -14.58 0.48 1.66
CA GLU A 94 -13.33 -0.03 2.25
C GLU A 94 -12.75 0.92 3.30
N HIS A 95 -12.72 2.24 3.03
CA HIS A 95 -12.30 3.23 4.02
C HIS A 95 -13.18 3.17 5.28
N LEU A 96 -14.49 3.04 5.10
CA LEU A 96 -15.42 2.92 6.21
C LEU A 96 -15.26 1.60 6.96
N LEU A 97 -14.97 0.49 6.30
CA LEU A 97 -14.73 -0.81 6.95
C LEU A 97 -13.49 -0.75 7.84
N LEU A 98 -12.38 -0.18 7.35
CA LEU A 98 -11.16 -0.01 8.14
C LEU A 98 -11.42 0.84 9.40
N ARG A 99 -12.21 1.91 9.28
CA ARG A 99 -12.63 2.75 10.43
C ARG A 99 -13.59 2.01 11.37
N THR A 100 -14.61 1.35 10.82
CA THR A 100 -15.66 0.62 11.54
C THR A 100 -15.10 -0.48 12.43
N TYR A 101 -14.02 -1.13 11.98
CA TYR A 101 -13.40 -2.23 12.71
C TYR A 101 -12.05 -1.86 13.34
N GLU A 102 -11.75 -0.56 13.41
CA GLU A 102 -10.52 -0.01 13.99
C GLU A 102 -9.24 -0.68 13.47
N VAL A 103 -9.23 -1.03 12.19
CA VAL A 103 -8.11 -1.69 11.53
C VAL A 103 -7.00 -0.68 11.31
N LYS A 104 -5.92 -0.81 12.08
CA LYS A 104 -4.77 0.10 12.05
C LYS A 104 -3.48 -0.69 11.92
N LEU A 105 -2.51 -0.12 11.23
CA LEU A 105 -1.13 -0.62 11.29
C LEU A 105 -0.59 -0.40 12.72
N PRO A 106 0.30 -1.29 13.21
CA PRO A 106 0.98 -1.03 14.46
C PRO A 106 1.88 0.23 14.33
N PRO A 107 2.33 0.81 15.45
CA PRO A 107 3.33 1.86 15.41
C PRO A 107 4.61 1.39 14.71
N ILE A 108 5.26 2.30 13.99
CA ILE A 108 6.54 2.03 13.34
C ILE A 108 7.60 1.79 14.43
N VAL A 109 8.35 0.72 14.31
CA VAL A 109 9.42 0.31 15.22
C VAL A 109 10.75 0.69 14.57
N VAL A 110 11.66 1.35 15.29
CA VAL A 110 12.95 1.85 14.75
C VAL A 110 14.16 1.00 15.19
N SER A 111 13.92 -0.15 15.84
CA SER A 111 14.99 -1.00 16.41
C SER A 111 15.38 -2.18 15.52
N SER A 112 16.49 -2.85 15.86
CA SER A 112 17.02 -4.06 15.20
C SER A 112 15.92 -5.01 14.71
N TYR A 113 15.85 -5.24 13.40
CA TYR A 113 14.84 -6.10 12.83
C TYR A 113 15.31 -7.55 12.80
N PRO A 114 14.54 -8.49 13.36
CA PRO A 114 14.83 -9.90 13.19
C PRO A 114 14.66 -10.29 11.71
N GLY A 115 15.62 -11.02 11.17
CA GLY A 115 15.57 -11.52 9.79
C GLY A 115 16.88 -12.21 9.40
N SER A 116 16.79 -13.18 8.49
CA SER A 116 17.98 -13.76 7.86
C SER A 116 18.50 -12.81 6.79
N THR A 117 19.82 -12.76 6.61
CA THR A 117 20.42 -12.08 5.46
C THR A 117 19.94 -12.74 4.16
N ASP A 118 19.57 -11.92 3.19
CA ASP A 118 19.28 -12.36 1.82
C ASP A 118 20.60 -12.69 1.11
N PRO A 119 20.88 -13.96 0.77
CA PRO A 119 22.16 -14.32 0.17
C PRO A 119 22.32 -13.78 -1.24
N GLN A 120 21.25 -13.72 -2.05
CA GLN A 120 21.29 -13.20 -3.43
C GLN A 120 21.55 -11.69 -3.43
N ALA A 121 20.77 -10.93 -2.66
CA ALA A 121 20.96 -9.50 -2.49
C ALA A 121 22.36 -9.16 -1.93
N ARG A 122 22.87 -9.99 -1.01
CA ARG A 122 24.24 -9.83 -0.49
C ARG A 122 25.27 -10.05 -1.59
N GLU A 123 25.12 -11.06 -2.43
CA GLU A 123 26.04 -11.34 -3.54
C GLU A 123 26.00 -10.21 -4.59
N ILE A 124 24.80 -9.70 -4.93
CA ILE A 124 24.61 -8.52 -5.78
C ILE A 124 25.37 -7.32 -5.20
N LEU A 125 25.12 -6.98 -3.93
CA LEU A 125 25.81 -5.87 -3.28
C LEU A 125 27.33 -6.09 -3.21
N GLN A 126 27.78 -7.31 -2.96
CA GLN A 126 29.21 -7.64 -2.91
C GLN A 126 29.88 -7.44 -4.27
N LYS A 127 29.17 -7.74 -5.37
CA LYS A 127 29.67 -7.60 -6.74
C LYS A 127 29.66 -6.15 -7.21
N PHE A 128 28.56 -5.43 -6.99
CA PHE A 128 28.33 -4.11 -7.61
C PHE A 128 28.58 -2.93 -6.68
N GLN A 129 28.38 -3.07 -5.36
CA GLN A 129 28.54 -1.97 -4.42
C GLN A 129 28.94 -2.43 -3.00
N PRO A 130 30.12 -3.07 -2.83
CA PRO A 130 30.47 -3.77 -1.59
C PRO A 130 30.56 -2.85 -0.37
N VAL A 131 30.81 -1.54 -0.57
CA VAL A 131 30.86 -0.55 0.51
C VAL A 131 29.55 -0.43 1.29
N ILE A 132 28.40 -0.73 0.66
CA ILE A 132 27.11 -0.73 1.36
C ILE A 132 27.07 -1.81 2.45
N LEU A 133 27.73 -2.95 2.23
CA LEU A 133 27.76 -4.05 3.19
C LEU A 133 28.55 -3.72 4.48
N ASN A 134 29.33 -2.64 4.49
CA ASN A 134 30.01 -2.17 5.70
C ASN A 134 29.01 -1.61 6.72
N SER A 135 27.95 -0.97 6.23
CA SER A 135 26.98 -0.27 7.08
C SER A 135 25.58 -0.83 6.95
N TYR A 136 25.35 -1.82 6.09
CA TYR A 136 24.03 -2.37 5.89
C TYR A 136 24.02 -3.87 5.63
N THR A 137 22.93 -4.52 6.02
CA THR A 137 22.65 -5.94 5.77
C THR A 137 21.34 -6.07 4.98
N PRO A 138 21.34 -6.67 3.77
CA PRO A 138 20.11 -6.97 3.06
C PRO A 138 19.35 -8.09 3.80
N LEU A 139 18.08 -7.87 4.13
CA LEU A 139 17.25 -8.87 4.82
C LEU A 139 16.39 -9.59 3.81
N TYR A 140 16.36 -10.92 3.88
CA TYR A 140 15.48 -11.74 3.05
C TYR A 140 14.03 -11.31 3.21
N VAL A 141 13.24 -11.37 2.14
CA VAL A 141 11.77 -11.30 2.17
C VAL A 141 11.22 -12.31 1.18
N GLN A 142 9.97 -12.74 1.36
CA GLN A 142 9.38 -13.71 0.45
C GLN A 142 9.11 -13.11 -0.94
N GLY A 143 9.62 -13.77 -1.98
CA GLY A 143 9.42 -13.45 -3.40
C GLY A 143 8.10 -13.99 -3.97
N ASP A 144 6.97 -13.50 -3.48
CA ASP A 144 5.62 -13.91 -3.94
C ASP A 144 4.89 -12.80 -4.71
N GLY A 145 5.64 -11.86 -5.28
CA GLY A 145 5.13 -10.64 -5.91
C GLY A 145 4.62 -9.58 -4.92
N ASN A 146 4.54 -9.88 -3.61
CA ASN A 146 4.32 -8.85 -2.58
C ASN A 146 5.63 -8.35 -1.95
N CYS A 147 6.77 -8.64 -2.58
CA CYS A 147 8.10 -8.38 -2.02
C CYS A 147 8.32 -6.90 -1.65
N LEU A 148 7.83 -5.92 -2.43
CA LEU A 148 7.83 -4.50 -2.03
C LEU A 148 7.14 -4.28 -0.67
N PHE A 149 5.88 -4.72 -0.56
CA PHE A 149 5.10 -4.50 0.66
C PHE A 149 5.63 -5.31 1.84
N ARG A 150 6.22 -6.48 1.60
CA ARG A 150 6.94 -7.28 2.60
C ARG A 150 8.21 -6.58 3.07
N ALA A 151 8.97 -5.98 2.16
CA ALA A 151 10.15 -5.19 2.46
C ALA A 151 9.80 -3.98 3.33
N LEU A 152 8.74 -3.24 2.98
CA LEU A 152 8.23 -2.12 3.79
C LEU A 152 7.72 -2.59 5.14
N SER A 153 6.95 -3.68 5.18
CA SER A 153 6.44 -4.25 6.42
C SER A 153 7.59 -4.62 7.35
N ARG A 154 8.64 -5.26 6.83
CA ARG A 154 9.83 -5.62 7.61
C ARG A 154 10.61 -4.39 8.04
N GLY A 155 10.80 -3.44 7.13
CA GLY A 155 11.57 -2.20 7.38
C GLY A 155 10.91 -1.21 8.33
N PHE A 156 9.59 -1.29 8.56
CA PHE A 156 8.87 -0.41 9.49
C PHE A 156 8.31 -1.12 10.72
N PHE A 157 8.01 -2.42 10.63
CA PHE A 157 7.34 -3.16 11.71
C PHE A 157 8.12 -4.41 12.16
N GLY A 158 9.30 -4.68 11.59
CA GLY A 158 10.13 -5.83 11.93
C GLY A 158 9.55 -7.19 11.53
N THR A 159 8.50 -7.22 10.72
CA THR A 159 7.79 -8.43 10.31
C THR A 159 7.21 -8.28 8.92
N GLU A 160 6.99 -9.37 8.18
CA GLU A 160 6.29 -9.33 6.87
C GLU A 160 4.76 -9.37 7.01
N LYS A 161 4.23 -9.60 8.22
CA LYS A 161 2.81 -9.85 8.46
C LYS A 161 1.85 -8.73 8.02
N HIS A 162 2.34 -7.51 7.82
CA HIS A 162 1.51 -6.35 7.46
C HIS A 162 1.55 -6.02 5.96
N HIS A 163 2.22 -6.82 5.13
CA HIS A 163 2.37 -6.54 3.70
C HIS A 163 1.04 -6.31 2.96
N LEU A 164 0.01 -7.13 3.16
CA LEU A 164 -1.30 -6.94 2.52
C LEU A 164 -2.04 -5.72 3.05
N HIS A 165 -1.84 -5.35 4.32
CA HIS A 165 -2.42 -4.13 4.86
C HIS A 165 -1.79 -2.91 4.20
N ILE A 166 -0.45 -2.87 4.07
CA ILE A 166 0.25 -1.79 3.37
C ILE A 166 -0.21 -1.73 1.91
N ARG A 167 -0.33 -2.88 1.24
CA ARG A 167 -0.81 -2.98 -0.14
C ARG A 167 -2.22 -2.39 -0.31
N LEU A 168 -3.15 -2.77 0.57
CA LEU A 168 -4.51 -2.21 0.57
C LEU A 168 -4.50 -0.69 0.75
N LEU A 169 -3.73 -0.18 1.71
CA LEU A 169 -3.64 1.26 1.95
C LEU A 169 -3.02 2.01 0.77
N SER A 170 -2.02 1.43 0.10
CA SER A 170 -1.46 1.95 -1.14
C SER A 170 -2.50 2.01 -2.25
N ALA A 171 -3.28 0.95 -2.46
CA ALA A 171 -4.34 0.92 -3.47
C ALA A 171 -5.42 1.98 -3.19
N LEU A 172 -5.85 2.10 -1.93
CA LEU A 172 -6.81 3.13 -1.51
C LEU A 172 -6.29 4.55 -1.72
N GLU A 173 -5.01 4.79 -1.43
CA GLU A 173 -4.36 6.07 -1.67
C GLU A 173 -4.34 6.41 -3.16
N MET A 174 -3.95 5.46 -4.03
CA MET A 174 -3.91 5.67 -5.47
C MET A 174 -5.28 6.05 -6.02
N ALA A 175 -6.29 5.27 -5.66
CA ALA A 175 -7.64 5.48 -6.16
C ALA A 175 -8.30 6.75 -5.63
N SER A 176 -8.04 7.11 -4.37
CA SER A 176 -8.58 8.32 -3.77
C SER A 176 -7.90 9.59 -4.25
N GLN A 177 -6.75 9.50 -4.93
CA GLN A 177 -5.90 10.63 -5.30
C GLN A 177 -5.42 10.51 -6.75
N LEU A 178 -6.33 10.10 -7.64
CA LEU A 178 -6.11 9.89 -9.06
C LEU A 178 -5.20 10.96 -9.73
N PRO A 179 -5.38 12.28 -9.50
CA PRO A 179 -4.57 13.30 -10.18
C PRO A 179 -3.06 13.22 -9.92
N PHE A 180 -2.62 12.50 -8.88
CA PHE A 180 -1.19 12.31 -8.56
C PHE A 180 -0.57 11.09 -9.23
N TYR A 181 -1.38 10.15 -9.71
CA TYR A 181 -0.92 8.86 -10.23
C TYR A 181 -1.29 8.64 -11.70
N ASP A 182 -2.24 9.40 -12.22
CA ASP A 182 -2.62 9.38 -13.63
C ASP A 182 -1.68 10.26 -14.46
N GLU A 183 -1.01 9.63 -15.43
CA GLU A 183 -0.05 10.25 -16.34
C GLU A 183 -0.66 11.39 -17.18
N GLN A 184 -1.98 11.41 -17.37
CA GLN A 184 -2.68 12.47 -18.10
C GLN A 184 -2.78 13.77 -17.28
N HIS A 185 -2.61 13.69 -15.96
CA HIS A 185 -2.65 14.84 -15.08
C HIS A 185 -1.26 15.46 -14.89
N LYS A 186 -1.14 16.78 -15.10
CA LYS A 186 0.13 17.52 -14.94
C LYS A 186 0.80 17.37 -13.56
N ILE A 187 0.02 17.07 -12.54
CA ILE A 187 0.50 16.91 -11.16
C ILE A 187 1.35 15.63 -11.02
N SER A 188 1.02 14.56 -11.76
CA SER A 188 1.76 13.29 -11.69
C SER A 188 3.20 13.45 -12.18
N ALA A 189 3.42 14.17 -13.29
CA ALA A 189 4.75 14.45 -13.82
C ALA A 189 5.66 15.16 -12.80
N PHE A 190 5.11 16.10 -12.02
CA PHE A 190 5.86 16.79 -10.96
C PHE A 190 6.15 15.88 -9.76
N PHE A 191 5.21 14.99 -9.44
CA PHE A 191 5.29 14.14 -8.26
C PHE A 191 6.22 12.93 -8.46
N LEU A 192 6.11 12.30 -9.63
CA LEU A 192 6.85 11.11 -10.01
C LEU A 192 8.24 11.47 -10.62
N GLY A 193 8.38 12.68 -11.19
CA GLY A 193 9.65 13.21 -11.68
C GLY A 193 10.16 12.51 -12.95
N GLU A 194 11.48 12.57 -13.19
CA GLU A 194 12.14 12.13 -14.44
C GLU A 194 12.04 10.62 -14.77
N ALA A 195 11.35 9.83 -13.95
CA ALA A 195 11.13 8.41 -14.21
C ALA A 195 9.87 8.15 -15.07
N GLU A 196 9.42 9.15 -15.85
CA GLU A 196 8.20 9.08 -16.70
C GLU A 196 8.14 7.86 -17.62
N TYR A 197 9.29 7.36 -18.07
CA TYR A 197 9.39 6.18 -18.94
C TYR A 197 9.33 4.84 -18.19
N LEU A 198 9.26 4.84 -16.86
CA LEU A 198 9.21 3.64 -16.02
C LEU A 198 7.82 3.36 -15.46
N TYR A 199 6.80 4.13 -15.86
CA TYR A 199 5.44 3.98 -15.37
C TYR A 199 4.58 3.23 -16.38
N ASP A 200 3.82 2.27 -15.88
CA ASP A 200 2.69 1.74 -16.62
C ASP A 200 1.52 2.73 -16.52
N PRO A 201 0.55 2.69 -17.46
CA PRO A 201 -0.67 3.50 -17.35
C PRO A 201 -1.37 3.27 -16.01
N TYR A 202 -1.98 4.32 -15.45
CA TYR A 202 -2.60 4.29 -14.12
C TYR A 202 -3.48 3.07 -13.86
N CYS A 203 -4.26 2.65 -14.86
CA CYS A 203 -5.18 1.52 -14.71
C CYS A 203 -4.46 0.19 -14.44
N PHE A 204 -3.28 -0.02 -15.02
CA PHE A 204 -2.43 -1.18 -14.74
C PHE A 204 -1.79 -1.07 -13.35
N GLU A 205 -1.29 0.10 -13.00
CA GLU A 205 -0.67 0.38 -11.70
C GLU A 205 -1.66 0.20 -10.54
N PHE A 206 -2.88 0.73 -10.67
CA PHE A 206 -3.91 0.55 -9.66
C PHE A 206 -4.42 -0.90 -9.59
N LYS A 207 -4.56 -1.59 -10.73
CA LYS A 207 -4.89 -3.02 -10.76
C LYS A 207 -3.79 -3.84 -10.09
N ALA A 208 -2.52 -3.54 -10.34
CA ALA A 208 -1.40 -4.19 -9.68
C ALA A 208 -1.46 -3.94 -8.16
N ALA A 209 -1.62 -2.69 -7.71
CA ALA A 209 -1.73 -2.37 -6.28
C ALA A 209 -2.88 -3.12 -5.59
N SER A 210 -4.03 -3.28 -6.25
CA SER A 210 -5.20 -3.99 -5.74
C SER A 210 -5.16 -5.52 -5.91
N THR A 211 -4.14 -6.09 -6.56
CA THR A 211 -4.03 -7.54 -6.78
C THR A 211 -2.92 -8.15 -5.90
N PRO A 212 -3.24 -8.91 -4.84
CA PRO A 212 -2.24 -9.63 -4.05
C PRO A 212 -1.35 -10.50 -4.93
N GLY A 213 -0.03 -10.40 -4.77
CA GLY A 213 0.95 -11.15 -5.55
C GLY A 213 1.29 -10.56 -6.93
N SER A 214 0.65 -9.48 -7.37
CA SER A 214 1.13 -8.73 -8.55
C SER A 214 2.38 -7.95 -8.22
N TRP A 215 3.27 -7.80 -9.21
CA TRP A 215 4.49 -7.02 -9.07
C TRP A 215 4.18 -5.54 -8.83
N SER A 216 5.17 -4.83 -8.28
CA SER A 216 5.06 -3.42 -7.97
C SER A 216 6.13 -2.64 -8.72
N SER A 217 5.74 -1.47 -9.20
CA SER A 217 6.62 -0.47 -9.80
C SER A 217 7.02 0.60 -8.79
N ILE A 218 7.77 1.60 -9.25
CA ILE A 218 8.13 2.78 -8.46
C ILE A 218 6.89 3.64 -8.10
N THR A 219 5.81 3.59 -8.88
CA THR A 219 4.53 4.27 -8.57
C THR A 219 3.98 3.79 -7.23
N HIS A 220 4.10 2.48 -6.97
CA HIS A 220 3.67 1.85 -5.72
C HIS A 220 4.52 2.31 -4.52
N PHE A 221 5.79 2.66 -4.72
CA PHE A 221 6.62 3.23 -3.65
C PHE A 221 6.05 4.58 -3.18
N TYR A 222 5.69 5.45 -4.12
CA TYR A 222 5.10 6.75 -3.80
C TYR A 222 3.75 6.60 -3.11
N ALA A 223 2.90 5.70 -3.60
CA ALA A 223 1.62 5.38 -2.97
C ALA A 223 1.79 4.86 -1.54
N ALA A 224 2.72 3.91 -1.33
CA ALA A 224 3.02 3.40 0.01
C ALA A 224 3.57 4.49 0.94
N SER A 225 4.47 5.34 0.47
CA SER A 225 4.99 6.47 1.25
C SER A 225 3.88 7.43 1.67
N ALA A 226 2.95 7.73 0.75
CA ALA A 226 1.81 8.61 0.99
C ALA A 226 0.80 7.98 1.97
N ALA A 227 0.51 6.69 1.81
CA ALA A 227 -0.41 5.95 2.67
C ALA A 227 0.13 5.81 4.11
N LEU A 228 1.42 5.52 4.25
CA LEU A 228 2.09 5.35 5.54
C LEU A 228 2.53 6.66 6.19
N LYS A 229 2.47 7.78 5.46
CA LYS A 229 2.94 9.11 5.89
C LYS A 229 4.41 9.14 6.31
N VAL A 230 5.25 8.34 5.66
CA VAL A 230 6.69 8.25 5.95
C VAL A 230 7.53 8.31 4.68
N ALA A 231 8.72 8.92 4.79
CA ALA A 231 9.73 8.88 3.74
C ALA A 231 10.59 7.62 3.90
N PHE A 232 11.00 7.04 2.78
CA PHE A 232 12.00 5.98 2.73
C PHE A 232 12.86 6.12 1.48
N ARG A 233 13.96 5.38 1.41
CA ARG A 233 14.86 5.41 0.26
C ARG A 233 14.63 4.16 -0.58
N SER A 234 14.38 4.37 -1.86
CA SER A 234 14.48 3.35 -2.89
C SER A 234 15.95 3.27 -3.34
N TYR A 235 16.47 2.06 -3.54
CA TYR A 235 17.86 1.85 -3.94
C TYR A 235 17.95 0.71 -4.94
N CYS A 236 18.35 0.99 -6.18
CA CYS A 236 18.60 0.00 -7.21
C CYS A 236 20.11 -0.10 -7.40
N PRO A 237 20.75 -1.24 -7.06
CA PRO A 237 22.18 -1.39 -7.25
C PRO A 237 22.55 -1.22 -8.74
N PRO A 238 23.79 -0.79 -9.05
CA PRO A 238 24.28 -0.55 -10.40
C PRO A 238 24.52 -1.86 -11.18
N ILE A 239 23.47 -2.68 -11.29
CA ILE A 239 23.44 -3.97 -11.96
C ILE A 239 23.42 -3.79 -13.48
N MET A 240 22.63 -2.81 -13.93
CA MET A 240 22.47 -2.40 -15.32
C MET A 240 23.09 -1.02 -15.52
N ASN A 241 23.11 -0.51 -16.76
CA ASN A 241 23.61 0.83 -17.07
C ASN A 241 23.04 1.88 -16.10
N ASP A 242 23.92 2.43 -15.25
CA ASP A 242 23.60 3.32 -14.14
C ASP A 242 22.68 4.47 -14.51
N TYR A 243 22.82 4.97 -15.74
CA TYR A 243 22.10 6.12 -16.21
C TYR A 243 20.62 5.84 -16.47
N PHE A 244 20.28 4.64 -16.95
CA PHE A 244 18.92 4.33 -17.42
C PHE A 244 18.01 3.69 -16.37
N MET A 245 18.57 2.96 -15.40
CA MET A 245 17.76 2.19 -14.44
C MET A 245 18.11 2.54 -13.00
N SER A 246 19.39 2.43 -12.65
CA SER A 246 19.85 2.54 -11.26
C SER A 246 19.61 3.92 -10.66
N SER A 247 19.92 5.00 -11.40
CA SER A 247 19.72 6.39 -10.94
C SER A 247 18.23 6.76 -10.77
N PRO A 248 17.34 6.48 -11.75
CA PRO A 248 15.92 6.71 -11.57
C PRO A 248 15.31 5.96 -10.38
N LEU A 249 15.74 4.73 -10.13
CA LEU A 249 15.21 3.90 -9.05
C LEU A 249 15.93 4.09 -7.71
N THR A 250 17.09 4.76 -7.69
CA THR A 250 17.85 5.09 -6.46
C THR A 250 17.56 6.51 -6.00
N ARG A 251 16.50 6.68 -5.21
CA ARG A 251 16.08 7.99 -4.72
C ARG A 251 15.35 7.94 -3.40
N LYS A 252 15.25 9.10 -2.78
CA LYS A 252 14.34 9.31 -1.65
C LYS A 252 12.92 9.38 -2.16
N ILE A 253 12.05 8.56 -1.59
CA ILE A 253 10.61 8.53 -1.86
C ILE A 253 9.91 9.37 -0.81
N CYS A 254 9.16 10.37 -1.29
CA CYS A 254 8.28 11.20 -0.48
C CYS A 254 6.91 11.23 -1.16
N GLY A 255 6.00 10.41 -0.64
CA GLY A 255 4.63 10.39 -1.10
C GLY A 255 3.87 11.68 -0.76
N ARG A 256 2.64 11.80 -1.26
CA ARG A 256 1.78 12.95 -1.00
C ARG A 256 1.57 13.16 0.50
N GLY A 257 1.78 14.40 0.95
CA GLY A 257 1.71 14.77 2.36
C GLY A 257 2.95 14.40 3.20
N VAL A 258 3.97 13.79 2.59
CA VAL A 258 5.26 13.54 3.25
C VAL A 258 6.21 14.70 2.99
N LYS A 259 6.78 15.27 4.06
CA LYS A 259 7.71 16.40 3.95
C LYS A 259 8.94 16.00 3.12
N ARG A 260 9.31 16.80 2.13
CA ARG A 260 10.50 16.58 1.27
C ARG A 260 11.80 16.45 2.06
N PHE A 261 11.88 17.04 3.24
CA PHE A 261 13.07 16.98 4.12
C PHE A 261 12.99 15.90 5.19
N ALA A 262 11.92 15.09 5.25
CA ALA A 262 11.77 14.02 6.24
C ALA A 262 12.91 12.99 6.13
N VAL A 263 13.51 12.57 7.24
CA VAL A 263 14.59 11.57 7.19
C VAL A 263 14.01 10.21 6.72
N PRO A 264 14.60 9.54 5.71
CA PRO A 264 14.17 8.22 5.30
C PRO A 264 14.27 7.22 6.46
N MET A 265 13.16 6.55 6.79
CA MET A 265 13.12 5.60 7.92
C MET A 265 13.62 4.20 7.55
N ALA A 266 13.63 3.86 6.26
CA ALA A 266 14.10 2.58 5.76
C ALA A 266 14.77 2.75 4.38
N ILE A 267 15.58 1.77 3.99
CA ILE A 267 16.08 1.60 2.62
C ILE A 267 15.46 0.32 2.05
N VAL A 268 14.75 0.46 0.94
CA VAL A 268 14.17 -0.66 0.17
C VAL A 268 14.98 -0.79 -1.10
N MET A 269 15.62 -1.95 -1.28
CA MET A 269 16.45 -2.24 -2.43
C MET A 269 15.67 -3.00 -3.51
N TRP A 270 15.93 -2.65 -4.77
CA TRP A 270 15.59 -3.47 -5.93
C TRP A 270 16.66 -4.54 -6.04
N SER A 271 16.29 -5.79 -5.93
CA SER A 271 17.16 -6.96 -6.03
C SER A 271 16.75 -7.79 -7.25
N SER A 272 17.17 -9.05 -7.31
CA SER A 272 16.74 -10.03 -8.29
C SER A 272 16.83 -11.42 -7.65
N SER A 273 16.03 -12.37 -8.13
CA SER A 273 16.10 -13.76 -7.65
C SER A 273 17.37 -14.47 -8.12
N ILE A 274 18.09 -13.89 -9.08
CA ILE A 274 19.30 -14.43 -9.70
C ILE A 274 20.34 -13.33 -9.74
N VAL A 275 21.55 -13.63 -9.26
CA VAL A 275 22.68 -12.71 -9.39
C VAL A 275 23.02 -12.61 -10.88
N PRO A 276 22.97 -11.41 -11.49
CA PRO A 276 23.20 -11.27 -12.91
C PRO A 276 24.65 -11.63 -13.22
N TYR A 277 24.82 -12.72 -13.98
CA TYR A 277 26.11 -13.17 -14.47
C TYR A 277 26.48 -12.44 -15.75
N ASP A 278 25.50 -12.19 -16.62
CA ASP A 278 25.45 -11.20 -17.71
C ASP A 278 23.96 -11.16 -18.15
N GLU A 279 23.31 -9.99 -18.00
CA GLU A 279 21.91 -9.66 -18.37
C GLU A 279 20.73 -10.43 -17.68
N VAL A 280 19.83 -9.64 -17.05
CA VAL A 280 18.35 -9.78 -16.82
C VAL A 280 17.73 -10.21 -15.43
N TYR A 281 16.73 -9.39 -15.03
CA TYR A 281 15.52 -9.50 -14.14
C TYR A 281 15.56 -9.03 -12.66
N GLU A 282 14.40 -8.57 -12.11
CA GLU A 282 14.21 -7.77 -10.87
C GLU A 282 13.32 -8.47 -9.79
N GLU A 283 13.62 -8.25 -8.50
CA GLU A 283 12.92 -8.60 -7.24
C GLU A 283 13.12 -7.43 -6.24
N PHE A 284 12.59 -7.45 -5.00
CA PHE A 284 12.82 -6.39 -4.00
C PHE A 284 13.28 -6.95 -2.66
N THR A 285 14.29 -6.32 -2.03
CA THR A 285 14.88 -6.73 -0.74
C THR A 285 15.08 -5.50 0.16
N PRO A 286 14.66 -5.46 1.43
CA PRO A 286 14.99 -4.36 2.34
C PRO A 286 16.47 -4.39 2.76
N VAL A 287 17.07 -3.20 2.99
CA VAL A 287 18.47 -3.05 3.41
C VAL A 287 18.50 -2.33 4.76
N TYR A 288 18.96 -3.04 5.80
CA TYR A 288 18.97 -2.55 7.18
C TYR A 288 20.33 -1.95 7.55
N ARG A 289 20.36 -0.83 8.29
CA ARG A 289 21.62 -0.23 8.75
C ARG A 289 22.19 -1.04 9.91
N ASN A 290 23.44 -1.49 9.76
CA ASN A 290 24.22 -2.06 10.85
C ASN A 290 24.58 -0.90 11.80
N ASP A 291 23.74 -0.66 12.79
CA ASP A 291 24.11 0.19 13.92
C ASP A 291 25.05 -0.63 14.82
N SER A 292 26.31 -0.78 14.41
CA SER A 292 27.37 -1.12 15.35
C SER A 292 27.48 0.01 16.36
N GLU A 293 27.60 -0.33 17.65
CA GLU A 293 27.65 0.53 18.85
C GLU A 293 28.74 1.64 18.89
N GLU A 294 29.16 2.21 17.76
CA GLU A 294 30.14 3.32 17.69
C GLU A 294 29.48 4.71 17.76
N ALA A 295 28.24 4.81 18.22
CA ALA A 295 27.57 6.10 18.49
C ALA A 295 27.67 6.55 19.97
N LEU A 296 28.69 6.11 20.71
CA LEU A 296 28.95 6.52 22.11
C LEU A 296 30.44 6.84 22.35
N SER A 297 30.97 7.89 21.71
CA SER A 297 32.03 8.73 22.29
C SER A 297 32.33 9.95 21.41
N ASP A 298 31.36 10.85 21.23
CA ASP A 298 31.70 12.24 20.93
C ASP A 298 30.59 13.16 21.44
N GLN A 299 30.55 13.32 22.77
CA GLN A 299 29.84 14.43 23.40
C GLN A 299 30.87 15.52 23.68
N SER A 300 31.10 16.39 22.69
CA SER A 300 31.53 17.75 23.00
C SER A 300 30.34 18.46 23.63
N GLU A 301 30.51 18.81 24.90
CA GLU A 301 29.64 19.68 25.68
C GLU A 301 29.47 21.01 24.93
N ASP A 302 28.30 21.24 24.33
CA ASP A 302 27.76 22.58 24.19
C ASP A 302 26.24 22.51 24.40
N ASP A 303 25.90 23.10 25.54
CA ASP A 303 24.61 23.41 26.12
C ASP A 303 23.75 24.26 25.18
N ASP A 304 22.54 23.80 24.89
CA ASP A 304 21.37 24.65 24.72
C ASP A 304 20.12 23.78 24.87
N GLY A 305 19.50 23.86 26.05
CA GLY A 305 18.34 23.07 26.45
C GLY A 305 17.15 23.20 25.50
N VAL A 306 16.90 22.13 24.75
CA VAL A 306 15.61 21.91 24.07
C VAL A 306 14.99 20.64 24.65
N THR A 307 13.94 20.83 25.45
CA THR A 307 13.13 19.75 26.00
C THR A 307 12.41 18.99 24.89
N ALA A 308 12.69 17.69 24.77
CA ALA A 308 12.00 16.79 23.85
C ALA A 308 10.50 16.71 24.20
N VAL A 309 9.64 17.03 23.22
CA VAL A 309 8.19 16.88 23.31
C VAL A 309 7.81 15.44 22.94
N PRO A 310 6.95 14.74 23.72
CA PRO A 310 6.51 13.39 23.39
C PRO A 310 5.76 13.32 22.04
N LEU A 311 6.09 12.31 21.24
CA LEU A 311 5.54 12.02 19.90
C LEU A 311 4.08 11.50 19.92
N ALA A 312 3.23 12.01 20.80
CA ALA A 312 1.86 11.54 20.98
C ALA A 312 0.75 12.56 20.63
N GLU A 313 1.07 13.83 20.33
CA GLU A 313 0.04 14.88 20.10
C GLU A 313 0.34 15.82 18.92
N ALA A 314 1.08 15.38 17.90
CA ALA A 314 1.30 16.18 16.69
C ALA A 314 0.39 15.72 15.53
N LEU A 315 -0.92 15.97 15.65
CA LEU A 315 -1.74 16.20 14.46
C LEU A 315 -1.56 17.68 14.08
N PRO A 316 -0.87 18.01 12.97
CA PRO A 316 -0.80 19.39 12.53
C PRO A 316 -2.16 19.85 12.00
N ASP A 317 -2.56 21.07 12.39
CA ASP A 317 -3.59 21.84 11.69
C ASP A 317 -3.31 21.83 10.18
N LEU A 318 -4.31 21.43 9.41
CA LEU A 318 -4.23 21.20 7.95
C LEU A 318 -4.25 22.49 7.11
N ASP A 319 -4.00 23.66 7.70
CA ASP A 319 -4.36 24.95 7.08
C ASP A 319 -3.27 25.64 6.24
N GLU A 320 -2.08 25.05 6.05
CA GLU A 320 -1.01 25.71 5.24
C GLU A 320 -0.36 24.81 4.18
N VAL A 321 -1.17 24.07 3.42
CA VAL A 321 -0.78 23.73 2.04
C VAL A 321 -1.13 24.95 1.17
N PRO A 322 -0.26 25.39 0.24
CA PRO A 322 -0.67 26.37 -0.75
C PRO A 322 -1.85 25.77 -1.51
N THR A 323 -3.06 26.22 -1.21
CA THR A 323 -4.22 25.98 -2.04
C THR A 323 -3.95 26.74 -3.34
N THR A 324 -3.30 26.11 -4.31
CA THR A 324 -3.65 26.39 -5.69
C THR A 324 -5.14 26.10 -5.78
N SER A 325 -5.94 27.14 -5.89
CA SER A 325 -7.39 27.03 -5.86
C SER A 325 -7.83 26.10 -6.99
N ILE A 326 -8.39 24.95 -6.60
CA ILE A 326 -9.00 23.97 -7.51
C ILE A 326 -10.17 24.59 -8.30
N SER A 327 -10.61 25.81 -7.95
CA SER A 327 -11.59 26.56 -8.73
C SER A 327 -11.17 26.87 -10.17
N ASP A 328 -9.88 26.79 -10.51
CA ASP A 328 -9.40 27.00 -11.89
C ASP A 328 -9.54 25.74 -12.78
N PHE A 329 -10.08 24.63 -12.25
CA PHE A 329 -10.30 23.38 -12.98
C PHE A 329 -11.77 22.91 -12.98
N GLN A 330 -12.72 23.77 -12.59
CA GLN A 330 -14.13 23.38 -12.38
C GLN A 330 -15.05 23.44 -13.62
N ASP A 331 -14.53 23.70 -14.82
CA ASP A 331 -15.34 23.70 -16.06
C ASP A 331 -15.18 22.44 -16.93
N GLU A 332 -14.52 21.38 -16.42
CA GLU A 332 -14.43 20.11 -17.14
C GLU A 332 -15.59 19.18 -16.74
N ASP A 333 -16.33 18.74 -17.75
CA ASP A 333 -17.50 17.86 -17.70
C ASP A 333 -17.26 16.64 -16.77
N PRO A 334 -18.14 16.32 -15.79
CA PRO A 334 -17.96 15.18 -14.89
C PRO A 334 -17.99 13.81 -15.59
N ALA A 335 -18.20 13.77 -16.90
CA ALA A 335 -17.88 12.63 -17.75
C ALA A 335 -16.37 12.54 -18.02
N SER A 336 -15.55 12.54 -16.96
CA SER A 336 -14.17 12.07 -17.08
C SER A 336 -14.22 10.62 -17.59
N PRO A 337 -13.51 10.26 -18.66
CA PRO A 337 -13.58 8.91 -19.20
C PRO A 337 -13.04 7.97 -18.12
N ALA A 338 -13.94 7.26 -17.43
CA ALA A 338 -13.60 6.06 -16.67
C ALA A 338 -12.61 5.28 -17.55
N CYS A 339 -11.41 4.99 -17.04
CA CYS A 339 -10.30 4.41 -17.80
C CYS A 339 -10.87 3.36 -18.76
N ARG A 340 -11.10 3.75 -20.02
CA ARG A 340 -11.64 2.83 -21.00
C ARG A 340 -10.46 1.98 -21.36
N PHE A 341 -10.40 0.81 -20.75
CA PHE A 341 -9.49 -0.22 -21.21
C PHE A 341 -9.74 -0.37 -22.70
N PRO A 342 -8.70 -0.36 -23.54
CA PRO A 342 -8.87 -0.91 -24.88
C PRO A 342 -9.47 -2.30 -24.68
N ASP A 343 -10.57 -2.60 -25.38
CA ASP A 343 -11.15 -3.94 -25.34
C ASP A 343 -10.04 -4.93 -25.73
N ASP A 344 -9.54 -5.69 -24.76
CA ASP A 344 -8.42 -6.61 -24.92
C ASP A 344 -8.82 -7.76 -25.86
N GLU A 345 -8.60 -7.59 -27.17
CA GLU A 345 -8.15 -8.69 -28.03
C GLU A 345 -6.66 -8.95 -27.80
N LEU A 346 -6.29 -9.28 -26.56
CA LEU A 346 -4.99 -9.87 -26.27
C LEU A 346 -5.02 -11.34 -26.69
N ILE A 347 -4.70 -11.58 -27.96
CA ILE A 347 -4.34 -12.90 -28.47
C ILE A 347 -3.06 -13.33 -27.75
N PHE A 348 -3.20 -14.11 -26.68
CA PHE A 348 -2.09 -14.90 -26.16
C PHE A 348 -1.61 -15.83 -27.30
N PRO A 349 -0.31 -15.87 -27.63
CA PRO A 349 0.18 -16.92 -28.51
C PRO A 349 -0.11 -18.26 -27.84
N ALA A 350 -0.90 -19.08 -28.51
CA ALA A 350 -1.16 -20.46 -28.10
C ALA A 350 0.18 -21.15 -27.83
N GLU A 351 0.25 -21.89 -26.72
CA GLU A 351 1.37 -22.72 -26.36
C GLU A 351 1.82 -23.53 -27.58
N ALA A 352 3.10 -23.40 -27.95
CA ALA A 352 3.68 -24.20 -29.02
C ALA A 352 3.54 -25.68 -28.64
N PRO A 353 3.10 -26.55 -29.56
CA PRO A 353 2.99 -27.97 -29.29
C PRO A 353 4.39 -28.51 -28.93
N SER A 354 4.46 -29.20 -27.80
CA SER A 354 5.62 -29.99 -27.42
C SER A 354 5.84 -31.08 -28.47
N ASP A 355 6.93 -30.98 -29.23
CA ASP A 355 7.38 -32.07 -30.09
C ASP A 355 7.72 -33.28 -29.21
N GLU A 356 6.87 -34.30 -29.25
CA GLU A 356 7.19 -35.66 -28.85
C GLU A 356 8.34 -36.16 -29.74
N VAL A 357 9.51 -36.34 -29.13
CA VAL A 357 10.60 -37.11 -29.73
C VAL A 357 10.30 -38.58 -29.50
N ASP A 358 9.68 -39.22 -30.48
CA ASP A 358 9.64 -40.67 -30.61
C ASP A 358 10.62 -41.13 -31.72
N HIS A 359 11.56 -41.98 -31.28
CA HIS A 359 12.52 -42.83 -32.02
C HIS A 359 13.83 -42.24 -32.56
#